data_AF-A0A1Q3JUQ3-F1
#
_entry.id   AF-A0A1Q3JUQ3-F1
#
_cell.length_a   1.000
_cell.length_b   1.000
_cell.length_c   1.000
_cell.angle_alpha   90.00
_cell.angle_beta   90.00
_cell.angle_gamma   90.00
#
_symmetry.space_group_name_H-M   'P 1'
#
loop_
_entity.id
_entity.type
_entity.pdbx_description
1 polymer ?
#
loop_
_entity_poly.entity_id
_entity_poly.type
_entity_poly.pdbx_seq_one_letter_code
_entity_poly.pdbx_strand_id
1 'polypeptide(L)'
;METQFYITLTLRTHSGFESFAKFFIGNNRQRALEIFKQLKGSHGVSEKNILYFDFWETQKGLPANLDLITCTLNQLAENCRIITKELFISENLEGF
;
A
#
# COMPACT_ATOMS: atom_id res chain seq x y z
N MET A 1 -5.48 -14.07 16.83
CA MET A 1 -4.52 -13.32 15.99
C MET A 1 -5.32 -12.28 15.24
N GLU A 2 -4.94 -11.02 15.40
CA GLU A 2 -5.61 -9.90 14.71
C GLU A 2 -5.18 -9.86 13.25
N THR A 3 -6.11 -9.50 12.35
CA THR A 3 -5.82 -9.29 10.94
C THR A 3 -5.00 -8.01 10.78
N GLN A 4 -3.86 -8.08 10.10
CA GLN A 4 -2.98 -6.92 9.88
C GLN A 4 -3.00 -6.53 8.41
N PHE A 5 -3.04 -5.23 8.14
CA PHE A 5 -3.09 -4.67 6.79
C PHE A 5 -1.79 -3.94 6.45
N TYR A 6 -1.34 -4.14 5.22
CA TYR A 6 -0.08 -3.59 4.71
C TYR A 6 -0.25 -3.00 3.32
N ILE A 7 0.54 -1.98 3.03
CA ILE A 7 0.74 -1.47 1.67
C ILE A 7 2.20 -1.71 1.30
N THR A 8 2.45 -2.38 0.19
CA THR A 8 3.80 -2.77 -0.25
C THR A 8 4.13 -2.10 -1.58
N LEU A 9 5.37 -1.68 -1.75
CA LEU A 9 5.86 -1.10 -3.00
C LEU A 9 6.69 -2.14 -3.74
N THR A 10 6.28 -2.39 -4.97
CA THR A 10 6.90 -3.37 -5.83
C THR A 10 7.41 -2.69 -7.10
N LEU A 11 8.66 -2.98 -7.44
CA LEU A 11 9.31 -2.53 -8.66
C LEU A 11 9.47 -3.73 -9.61
N ARG A 12 9.12 -3.55 -10.88
CA ARG A 12 9.47 -4.50 -11.92
C ARG A 12 10.93 -4.29 -12.33
N THR A 13 11.76 -5.29 -12.10
CA THR A 13 13.15 -5.40 -12.53
C THR A 13 13.27 -6.35 -13.73
N HIS A 14 14.47 -6.48 -14.28
CA HIS A 14 14.75 -7.49 -15.31
C HIS A 14 14.60 -8.93 -14.79
N SER A 15 14.72 -9.13 -13.48
CA SER A 15 14.64 -10.44 -12.82
C SER A 15 13.24 -10.79 -12.33
N GLY A 16 12.27 -9.88 -12.45
CA GLY A 16 10.91 -10.08 -11.99
C GLY A 16 10.39 -8.90 -11.16
N PHE A 17 9.47 -9.16 -10.25
CA PHE A 17 8.92 -8.16 -9.36
C PHE A 17 9.62 -8.22 -8.01
N GLU A 18 10.14 -7.10 -7.53
CA GLU A 18 10.84 -6.98 -6.25
C GLU A 18 10.15 -5.94 -5.37
N SER A 19 9.70 -6.40 -4.20
CA SER A 19 9.21 -5.51 -3.15
C SER A 19 10.40 -4.84 -2.46
N PHE A 20 10.40 -3.52 -2.40
CA PHE A 20 11.49 -2.75 -1.77
C PHE A 20 11.03 -1.90 -0.58
N ALA A 21 9.71 -1.78 -0.34
CA ALA A 21 9.18 -1.13 0.85
C ALA A 21 7.87 -1.76 1.29
N LYS A 22 7.62 -1.75 2.60
CA LYS A 22 6.40 -2.27 3.22
C LYS A 22 5.95 -1.36 4.35
N PHE A 23 4.73 -0.85 4.24
CA PHE A 23 4.08 -0.01 5.25
C PHE A 23 3.07 -0.85 6.03
N PHE A 24 3.18 -0.87 7.35
CA PHE A 24 2.12 -1.36 8.22
C PHE A 24 1.06 -0.27 8.37
N ILE A 25 -0.20 -0.61 8.08
CA ILE A 25 -1.32 0.34 8.07
C ILE A 25 -2.18 0.23 9.34
N GLY A 26 -2.18 -0.93 9.98
CA GLY A 26 -2.97 -1.19 11.19
C GLY A 26 -3.83 -2.43 11.06
N ASN A 27 -4.75 -2.58 12.01
CA ASN A 27 -5.60 -3.78 12.15
C ASN A 27 -7.07 -3.52 11.77
N ASN A 28 -7.42 -2.28 11.41
CA ASN A 28 -8.76 -1.90 10.95
C ASN A 28 -8.85 -1.96 9.41
N ARG A 29 -9.62 -2.93 8.90
CA ARG A 29 -9.80 -3.16 7.46
C ARG A 29 -10.35 -1.94 6.73
N GLN A 30 -11.39 -1.32 7.30
CA GLN A 30 -12.12 -0.23 6.65
C GLN A 30 -11.20 0.98 6.46
N ARG A 31 -10.50 1.37 7.52
CA ARG A 31 -9.51 2.46 7.47
C ARG A 31 -8.37 2.15 6.50
N ALA A 32 -7.81 0.94 6.56
CA ALA A 32 -6.71 0.57 5.69
C ALA A 32 -7.11 0.63 4.21
N LEU A 33 -8.34 0.20 3.89
CA LEU A 33 -8.91 0.34 2.55
C LEU A 33 -9.15 1.81 2.16
N GLU A 34 -9.60 2.66 3.08
CA GLU A 34 -9.78 4.09 2.84
C GLU A 34 -8.45 4.80 2.54
N ILE A 35 -7.38 4.46 3.26
CA ILE A 35 -6.03 4.98 2.97
C ILE A 35 -5.59 4.53 1.57
N PHE A 36 -5.77 3.24 1.24
CA PHE A 36 -5.38 2.73 -0.08
C PHE A 36 -6.14 3.40 -1.22
N LYS A 37 -7.45 3.65 -1.05
CA LYS A 37 -8.29 4.35 -2.03
C LYS A 37 -7.90 5.80 -2.29
N GLN A 38 -7.18 6.44 -1.37
CA GLN A 38 -6.67 7.80 -1.57
C GLN A 38 -5.44 7.85 -2.49
N LEU A 39 -4.75 6.72 -2.68
CA LEU A 39 -3.54 6.65 -3.47
C LEU A 39 -3.83 6.94 -4.95
N LYS A 40 -2.88 7.63 -5.59
CA LYS A 40 -2.90 7.96 -7.00
C LYS A 40 -2.30 6.82 -7.81
N GLY A 41 -3.00 6.44 -8.87
CA GLY A 41 -2.54 5.39 -9.76
C GLY A 41 -3.64 4.91 -10.68
N SER A 42 -3.42 3.75 -11.27
CA SER A 42 -4.36 3.09 -12.17
C SER A 42 -4.38 1.60 -11.93
N HIS A 43 -5.59 1.02 -11.91
CA HIS A 43 -5.80 -0.43 -11.96
C HIS A 43 -5.61 -1.01 -13.37
N GLY A 44 -5.40 -0.16 -14.38
CA GLY A 44 -5.05 -0.57 -15.75
C GLY A 44 -3.64 -1.12 -15.78
N VAL A 45 -3.48 -2.39 -15.39
CA VAL A 45 -2.20 -3.10 -15.45
C VAL A 45 -1.87 -3.41 -16.90
N SER A 46 -0.69 -2.98 -17.32
CA SER A 46 -0.10 -3.27 -18.62
C SER A 46 1.35 -3.71 -18.44
N GLU A 47 1.92 -4.34 -19.47
CA GLU A 47 3.33 -4.72 -19.46
C GLU A 47 4.30 -3.53 -19.41
N LYS A 48 3.82 -2.29 -19.54
CA LYS A 48 4.66 -1.09 -19.44
C LYS A 48 4.75 -0.55 -18.02
N ASN A 49 3.95 -1.06 -17.08
CA ASN A 49 3.96 -0.58 -15.71
C ASN A 49 5.19 -1.12 -14.95
N ILE A 50 5.87 -0.22 -14.23
CA ILE A 50 7.13 -0.50 -13.54
C ILE A 50 6.98 -0.43 -12.02
N LEU A 51 6.11 0.45 -11.52
CA LEU A 51 5.91 0.68 -10.09
C LEU A 51 4.48 0.35 -9.68
N TYR A 52 4.38 -0.32 -8.54
CA TYR A 52 3.13 -0.89 -8.04
C TYR A 52 2.99 -0.62 -6.54
N PHE A 53 1.76 -0.37 -6.13
CA PHE A 53 1.33 -0.41 -4.74
C PHE A 53 0.37 -1.57 -4.57
N ASP A 54 0.76 -2.53 -3.74
CA ASP A 54 -0.04 -3.69 -3.41
C ASP A 54 -0.68 -3.51 -2.02
N PHE A 55 -1.98 -3.74 -1.91
CA PHE A 55 -2.70 -3.80 -0.65
C PHE A 55 -2.83 -5.25 -0.20
N TRP A 56 -2.30 -5.57 0.98
CA TRP A 56 -2.31 -6.92 1.53
C TRP A 56 -3.00 -6.96 2.88
N GLU A 57 -3.65 -8.09 3.17
CA GLU A 57 -3.95 -8.50 4.53
C GLU A 57 -3.14 -9.73 4.92
N THR A 58 -2.91 -9.90 6.22
CA THR A 58 -2.41 -11.15 6.78
C THR A 58 -3.44 -11.69 7.76
N GLN A 59 -3.96 -12.88 7.47
CA GLN A 59 -4.88 -13.59 8.34
C GLN A 59 -4.22 -14.88 8.79
N LYS A 60 -4.11 -15.09 10.11
CA LYS A 60 -3.43 -16.27 10.68
C LYS A 60 -2.00 -16.49 10.13
N GLY A 61 -1.30 -15.39 9.82
CA GLY A 61 0.05 -15.41 9.25
C GLY A 61 0.12 -15.66 7.73
N LEU A 62 -1.00 -15.90 7.05
CA LEU A 62 -1.05 -16.09 5.61
C LEU A 62 -1.36 -14.76 4.89
N PRO A 63 -0.51 -14.31 3.95
CA PRO A 63 -0.77 -13.10 3.19
C PRO A 63 -1.83 -13.34 2.10
N ALA A 64 -2.74 -12.38 1.94
CA ALA A 64 -3.71 -12.32 0.85
C ALA A 64 -3.66 -10.94 0.20
N ASN A 65 -3.50 -10.90 -1.13
CA ASN A 65 -3.57 -9.66 -1.89
C ASN A 65 -5.04 -9.22 -1.99
N LEU A 66 -5.30 -7.97 -1.62
CA LEU A 66 -6.63 -7.39 -1.64
C LEU A 66 -6.86 -6.50 -2.85
N ASP A 67 -5.85 -5.73 -3.25
CA ASP A 67 -5.92 -4.82 -4.38
C ASP A 67 -4.51 -4.41 -4.85
N LEU A 68 -4.43 -3.85 -6.06
CA LEU A 68 -3.21 -3.42 -6.71
C LEU A 68 -3.48 -2.18 -7.55
N ILE A 69 -2.60 -1.18 -7.44
CA ILE A 69 -2.52 -0.07 -8.38
C ILE A 69 -1.11 0.06 -8.95
N THR A 70 -1.05 0.51 -10.20
CA THR A 70 0.19 0.93 -10.85
C THR A 70 0.36 2.44 -10.72
N CYS A 71 1.59 2.95 -10.69
CA CYS A 71 1.84 4.38 -10.57
C CYS A 71 3.07 4.85 -11.37
N THR A 72 3.16 6.15 -11.56
CA THR A 72 4.37 6.85 -12.03
C THR A 72 5.27 7.20 -10.84
N LEU A 73 6.51 7.62 -11.11
CA LEU A 73 7.43 8.08 -10.07
C LEU A 73 6.90 9.29 -9.29
N ASN A 74 6.21 10.23 -9.96
CA ASN A 74 5.61 11.38 -9.28
C ASN A 74 4.47 10.96 -8.35
N GLN A 75 3.61 10.05 -8.82
CA GLN A 75 2.54 9.48 -8.00
C GLN A 75 3.11 8.64 -6.84
N LEU A 76 4.23 7.96 -7.01
CA LEU A 76 4.94 7.28 -5.92
C LEU A 76 5.27 8.25 -4.78
N ALA A 77 5.90 9.40 -5.10
CA ALA A 77 6.22 10.40 -4.08
C ALA A 77 4.97 10.95 -3.38
N GLU A 78 3.90 11.21 -4.14
CA GLU A 78 2.61 11.66 -3.60
C GLU A 78 1.97 10.61 -2.68
N ASN A 79 1.97 9.34 -3.11
CA ASN A 79 1.41 8.23 -2.36
C ASN A 79 2.17 7.98 -1.06
N CYS A 80 3.50 8.03 -1.09
CA CYS A 80 4.31 7.93 0.14
C CYS A 80 3.97 9.06 1.12
N ARG A 81 3.73 10.29 0.63
CA ARG A 81 3.29 11.41 1.46
C ARG A 81 1.91 11.16 2.07
N ILE A 82 0.95 10.66 1.27
CA ILE A 82 -0.40 10.32 1.76
C ILE A 82 -0.30 9.28 2.87
N ILE A 83 0.37 8.14 2.63
CA ILE A 83 0.53 7.06 3.61
C ILE A 83 1.16 7.59 4.88
N THR A 84 2.28 8.31 4.77
CA THR A 84 3.00 8.86 5.94
C THR A 84 2.12 9.81 6.74
N LYS A 85 1.32 10.66 6.07
CA LYS A 85 0.40 11.59 6.74
C LYS A 85 -0.70 10.84 7.49
N GLU A 86 -1.33 9.86 6.86
CA GLU A 86 -2.42 9.09 7.49
C GLU A 86 -1.92 8.27 8.68
N LEU A 87 -0.71 7.70 8.58
CA LEU A 87 -0.05 7.03 9.70
C LEU A 87 0.32 8.01 10.83
N PHE A 88 0.80 9.21 10.49
CA PHE A 88 1.07 10.22 11.50
C PHE A 88 -0.19 10.58 12.29
N ILE A 89 -1.32 10.75 11.60
CA ILE A 89 -2.63 11.03 12.22
C ILE A 89 -3.06 9.85 13.11
N SER A 90 -2.97 8.61 12.62
CA SER A 90 -3.39 7.42 13.38
C SER A 90 -2.59 7.24 14.66
N GLU A 91 -1.27 7.37 14.58
CA GLU A 91 -0.39 7.05 15.71
C GLU A 91 -0.25 8.21 16.71
N ASN A 92 -0.61 9.45 16.36
CA ASN A 92 -0.32 10.62 17.20
C ASN A 92 -1.53 11.51 17.53
N LEU A 93 -2.65 11.40 16.80
CA LEU A 93 -3.79 12.33 16.97
C LEU A 93 -5.09 11.64 17.38
N GLU A 94 -5.20 10.32 17.31
CA GLU A 94 -6.35 9.58 17.85
C GLU A 94 -6.26 9.50 19.38
N GLY A 95 -6.60 10.62 20.03
CA GLY A 95 -6.54 10.79 21.49
C GLY A 95 -6.69 12.23 21.98
N PHE A 96 -6.88 13.20 21.08
CA PHE A 96 -7.22 14.60 21.40
C PHE A 96 -8.69 14.91 21.14
#